data_AF-A0A7V3VXB0-F1
#
_entry.id   AF-A0A7V3VXB0-F1
#
_cell.length_a   1.000
_cell.length_b   1.000
_cell.length_c   1.000
_cell.angle_alpha   90.00
_cell.angle_beta   90.00
_cell.angle_gamma   90.00
#
_symmetry.space_group_name_H-M   'P 1'
#
loop_
_entity.id
_entity.type
_entity.pdbx_description
1 polymer ?
#
loop_
_entity_poly.entity_id
_entity_poly.type
_entity_poly.pdbx_seq_one_letter_code
_entity_poly.pdbx_strand_id
1 'polypeptide(L)'
;PPLPPLPPVSTLVRGSVAAVSVGLLDGRALLDLDYSEDKDADVDLNLVMTGAGDFIEVQAGGEEATFSRKQLDNLLDLGKRGIDTVTRAQRAALGSNWPLD
;
A
#
# COMPACT_ATOMS: atom_id res chain seq x y z
N PRO A 1 22.58 -33.34 15.63
CA PRO A 1 23.53 -32.22 15.37
C PRO A 1 22.84 -30.90 15.74
N PRO A 2 23.55 -29.88 16.23
CA PRO A 2 22.95 -28.57 16.44
C PRO A 2 22.56 -27.95 15.08
N LEU A 3 21.47 -27.18 15.08
CA LEU A 3 21.04 -26.44 13.90
C LEU A 3 22.06 -25.33 13.57
N PRO A 4 22.28 -25.02 12.28
CA PRO A 4 23.11 -23.90 11.90
C PRO A 4 22.51 -22.57 12.41
N PRO A 5 23.35 -21.54 12.61
CA PRO A 5 22.86 -20.22 12.97
C PRO A 5 21.93 -19.67 11.87
N LEU A 6 20.88 -18.96 12.27
CA LEU A 6 19.97 -18.30 11.34
C LEU A 6 20.71 -17.16 10.62
N PRO A 7 20.42 -16.93 9.33
CA PRO A 7 20.98 -15.81 8.62
C PRO A 7 20.40 -14.48 9.15
N PRO A 8 21.08 -13.33 8.94
CA PRO A 8 20.56 -12.03 9.31
C PRO A 8 19.19 -11.77 8.66
N VAL A 9 18.28 -11.10 9.36
CA VAL A 9 16.91 -10.80 8.86
C VAL A 9 16.96 -10.03 7.53
N SER A 10 17.94 -9.14 7.37
CA SER A 10 18.20 -8.37 6.15
C SER A 10 18.49 -9.24 4.91
N THR A 11 18.86 -10.51 5.07
CA THR A 11 19.02 -11.45 3.94
C THR A 11 17.70 -12.11 3.51
N LEU A 12 16.69 -12.08 4.38
CA LEU A 12 15.36 -12.66 4.15
C LEU A 12 14.37 -11.59 3.71
N VAL A 13 14.43 -10.41 4.32
CA VAL A 13 13.60 -9.24 4.00
C VAL A 13 14.31 -8.40 2.94
N ARG A 14 13.77 -8.39 1.72
CA ARG A 14 14.41 -7.74 0.55
C ARG A 14 14.20 -6.22 0.47
N GLY A 15 13.40 -5.65 1.37
CA GLY A 15 13.05 -4.24 1.40
C GLY A 15 11.79 -3.99 2.23
N SER A 16 11.38 -2.73 2.36
CA SER A 16 10.14 -2.39 3.03
C SER A 16 8.93 -2.63 2.13
N VAL A 17 7.78 -2.88 2.75
CA VAL A 17 6.48 -3.02 2.10
C VAL A 17 5.50 -2.13 2.84
N ALA A 18 4.61 -1.48 2.10
CA ALA A 18 3.50 -0.72 2.64
C ALA A 18 2.29 -0.85 1.72
N ALA A 19 1.11 -0.70 2.31
CA ALA A 19 -0.16 -0.80 1.63
C ALA A 19 -1.13 0.26 2.16
N VAL A 20 -2.05 0.68 1.30
CA VAL A 20 -3.18 1.58 1.64
C VAL A 20 -4.41 1.18 0.84
N SER A 21 -5.60 1.46 1.37
CA SER A 21 -6.83 1.51 0.58
C SER A 21 -6.99 2.89 -0.07
N VAL A 22 -7.55 2.91 -1.26
CA VAL A 22 -8.03 4.13 -1.94
C VAL A 22 -9.34 3.80 -2.63
N GLY A 23 -10.20 4.79 -2.84
CA GLY A 23 -11.46 4.54 -3.53
C GLY A 23 -12.06 5.77 -4.17
N LEU A 24 -13.13 5.56 -4.92
CA LEU A 24 -13.97 6.62 -5.46
C LEU A 24 -15.30 6.63 -4.74
N LEU A 25 -15.64 7.77 -4.15
CA LEU A 25 -16.94 8.02 -3.54
C LEU A 25 -17.55 9.27 -4.14
N ASP A 26 -18.68 9.15 -4.82
CA ASP A 26 -19.34 10.23 -5.56
C ASP A 26 -18.38 10.91 -6.56
N GLY A 27 -17.55 10.12 -7.23
CA GLY A 27 -16.54 10.61 -8.18
C GLY A 27 -15.31 11.30 -7.54
N ARG A 28 -15.19 11.31 -6.21
CA ARG A 28 -14.02 11.86 -5.49
C ARG A 28 -13.07 10.74 -5.08
N ALA A 29 -11.78 10.91 -5.38
CA ALA A 29 -10.75 9.98 -4.93
C ALA A 29 -10.43 10.21 -3.45
N LEU A 30 -10.58 9.17 -2.65
CA LEU A 30 -10.30 9.14 -1.21
C LEU A 30 -9.15 8.18 -0.92
N LEU A 31 -8.39 8.49 0.14
CA LEU A 31 -7.26 7.70 0.64
C LEU A 31 -7.60 7.22 2.04
N ASP A 32 -7.29 5.95 2.32
CA ASP A 32 -7.47 5.32 3.63
C ASP A 32 -8.94 5.34 4.06
N LEU A 33 -9.80 4.74 3.23
CA LEU A 33 -11.25 4.68 3.42
C LEU A 33 -11.57 4.07 4.79
N ASP A 34 -12.42 4.75 5.56
CA ASP A 34 -13.05 4.12 6.71
C ASP A 34 -14.19 3.17 6.29
N TYR A 35 -14.79 2.46 7.25
CA TYR A 35 -15.85 1.50 6.96
C TYR A 35 -17.05 2.09 6.21
N SER A 36 -17.48 3.31 6.57
CA SER A 36 -18.63 3.94 5.93
C SER A 36 -18.27 4.39 4.52
N GLU A 37 -17.06 4.90 4.33
CA GLU A 37 -16.58 5.31 3.01
C GLU A 37 -16.37 4.11 2.07
N ASP A 38 -15.80 3.01 2.56
CA ASP A 38 -15.54 1.78 1.81
C ASP A 38 -16.84 1.10 1.37
N LYS A 39 -17.79 0.99 2.30
CA LYS A 39 -19.12 0.41 2.05
C LYS A 39 -19.90 1.12 0.93
N ASP A 40 -19.73 2.44 0.81
CA ASP A 40 -20.51 3.27 -0.11
C ASP A 40 -19.69 3.68 -1.35
N ALA A 41 -18.44 3.21 -1.49
CA ALA A 41 -17.56 3.58 -2.61
C ALA A 41 -18.01 2.94 -3.93
N ASP A 42 -17.98 3.71 -5.01
CA ASP A 42 -18.19 3.22 -6.39
C ASP A 42 -17.04 2.29 -6.83
N VAL A 43 -15.84 2.52 -6.27
CA VAL A 43 -14.61 1.79 -6.59
C VAL A 43 -13.78 1.66 -5.33
N ASP A 44 -13.39 0.44 -5.01
CA ASP A 44 -12.36 0.13 -4.03
C ASP A 44 -11.04 -0.22 -4.74
N LEU A 45 -9.91 0.08 -4.10
CA LEU A 45 -8.60 -0.36 -4.54
C LEU A 45 -7.64 -0.52 -3.36
N ASN A 46 -7.10 -1.72 -3.23
CA ASN A 46 -5.98 -2.03 -2.35
C ASN A 46 -4.67 -1.93 -3.14
N LEU A 47 -3.78 -1.04 -2.70
CA LEU A 47 -2.48 -0.80 -3.32
C LEU A 47 -1.37 -1.28 -2.40
N VAL A 48 -0.50 -2.17 -2.89
CA VAL A 48 0.68 -2.65 -2.16
C VAL A 48 1.94 -2.36 -2.98
N MET A 49 2.93 -1.73 -2.35
CA MET A 49 4.18 -1.37 -3.02
C MET A 49 5.42 -1.68 -2.17
N THR A 50 6.54 -1.88 -2.86
CA THR A 50 7.86 -1.90 -2.24
C THR A 50 8.28 -0.49 -1.83
N GLY A 51 9.22 -0.38 -0.90
CA GLY A 51 9.86 0.89 -0.55
C GLY A 51 10.66 1.55 -1.69
N ALA A 52 10.94 0.82 -2.77
CA ALA A 52 11.56 1.36 -3.99
C ALA A 52 10.53 2.01 -4.93
N GLY A 53 9.24 1.85 -4.65
CA GLY A 53 8.16 2.40 -5.46
C GLY A 53 7.64 1.45 -6.55
N ASP A 54 8.03 0.17 -6.51
CA ASP A 54 7.49 -0.85 -7.42
C ASP A 54 6.19 -1.43 -6.87
N PHE A 55 5.23 -1.72 -7.75
CA PHE A 55 3.99 -2.39 -7.38
C PHE A 55 4.25 -3.85 -7.02
N ILE A 56 3.71 -4.27 -5.87
CA ILE A 56 3.59 -5.68 -5.49
C ILE A 56 2.20 -6.18 -5.92
N GLU A 57 1.17 -5.41 -5.61
CA GLU A 57 -0.21 -5.75 -5.91
C GLU A 57 -1.04 -4.48 -6.16
N VAL A 58 -1.90 -4.58 -7.17
CA VAL A 58 -2.96 -3.61 -7.46
C VAL A 58 -4.23 -4.41 -7.59
N GLN A 59 -5.10 -4.37 -6.58
CA GLN A 59 -6.39 -5.03 -6.60
C GLN A 59 -7.47 -3.96 -6.53
N ALA A 60 -8.31 -3.88 -7.56
CA ALA A 60 -9.37 -2.88 -7.67
C ALA A 60 -10.71 -3.56 -7.99
N GLY A 61 -11.74 -3.22 -7.23
CA GLY A 61 -13.12 -3.61 -7.44
C GLY A 61 -13.97 -2.41 -7.82
N GLY A 62 -14.88 -2.57 -8.79
CA GLY A 62 -16.00 -1.64 -8.96
C GLY A 62 -17.22 -2.25 -8.32
N GLU A 63 -17.69 -1.69 -7.20
CA GLU A 63 -18.93 -2.14 -6.58
C GLU A 63 -20.11 -1.59 -7.40
N GLU A 64 -20.79 -2.47 -8.13
CA GLU A 64 -21.93 -2.14 -9.01
C GLU A 64 -21.64 -1.09 -10.12
N ALA A 65 -20.39 -0.64 -10.24
CA ALA A 65 -19.92 0.35 -11.20
C ALA A 65 -18.66 -0.11 -11.97
N THR A 66 -18.28 0.68 -12.97
CA THR A 66 -17.00 0.52 -13.68
C THR A 66 -16.20 1.80 -13.55
N PHE A 67 -14.88 1.70 -13.74
CA PHE A 67 -13.99 2.84 -13.69
C PHE A 67 -13.16 2.96 -14.96
N SER A 68 -12.90 4.20 -15.34
CA SER A 68 -12.03 4.53 -16.46
C SER A 68 -10.56 4.37 -16.09
N ARG A 69 -9.70 4.25 -17.12
CA ARG A 69 -8.25 4.28 -16.93
C ARG A 69 -7.78 5.53 -16.18
N LYS A 70 -8.36 6.69 -16.50
CA LYS A 70 -8.02 7.96 -15.84
C LYS A 70 -8.35 7.95 -14.34
N GLN A 71 -9.48 7.35 -13.97
CA GLN A 71 -9.86 7.16 -12.58
C GLN A 71 -8.88 6.23 -11.85
N LEU A 72 -8.52 5.10 -12.47
CA LEU A 72 -7.50 4.20 -11.93
C LEU A 72 -6.17 4.91 -11.72
N ASP A 73 -5.68 5.65 -12.73
CA ASP A 73 -4.40 6.38 -12.62
C ASP A 73 -4.43 7.41 -11.46
N ASN A 74 -5.56 8.12 -11.28
CA ASN A 74 -5.73 9.05 -10.15
C ASN A 74 -5.67 8.35 -8.79
N LEU A 75 -6.30 7.17 -8.67
CA LEU A 75 -6.26 6.36 -7.44
C LEU A 75 -4.86 5.83 -7.16
N LEU A 76 -4.15 5.36 -8.18
CA LEU A 76 -2.75 4.90 -8.05
C LEU A 76 -1.82 6.03 -7.60
N ASP A 77 -1.96 7.22 -8.18
CA ASP A 77 -1.18 8.40 -7.80
C ASP A 77 -1.47 8.82 -6.34
N LEU A 78 -2.72 8.75 -5.91
CA LEU A 78 -3.12 9.03 -4.54
C LEU A 78 -2.58 7.99 -3.57
N GLY A 79 -2.76 6.70 -3.89
CA GLY A 79 -2.30 5.58 -3.08
C GLY A 79 -0.79 5.59 -2.92
N LYS A 80 -0.04 5.89 -3.99
CA LYS A 80 1.43 6.03 -3.92
C LYS A 80 1.85 7.10 -2.90
N ARG A 81 1.20 8.27 -2.87
CA ARG A 81 1.51 9.31 -1.88
C ARG A 81 1.17 8.88 -0.46
N GLY A 82 0.10 8.10 -0.28
CA GLY A 82 -0.25 7.46 0.99
C GLY A 82 0.83 6.49 1.45
N ILE A 83 1.26 5.60 0.56
CA ILE A 83 2.34 4.63 0.82
C ILE A 83 3.66 5.33 1.15
N ASP A 84 4.02 6.41 0.45
CA ASP A 84 5.21 7.19 0.77
C ASP A 84 5.12 7.74 2.21
N THR A 85 3.92 8.08 2.68
CA THR A 85 3.67 8.55 4.05
C THR A 85 3.80 7.43 5.08
N VAL A 86 3.20 6.27 4.81
CA VAL A 86 3.35 5.06 5.66
C VAL A 86 4.82 4.65 5.76
N THR A 87 5.53 4.62 4.63
CA THR A 87 6.95 4.26 4.57
C THR A 87 7.82 5.20 5.41
N ARG A 88 7.54 6.52 5.37
CA ARG A 88 8.22 7.50 6.24
C ARG A 88 7.94 7.23 7.72
N ALA A 89 6.70 6.91 8.08
CA ALA A 89 6.33 6.59 9.45
C ALA A 89 7.02 5.30 9.94
N GLN A 90 7.07 4.25 9.11
CA GLN A 90 7.79 3.02 9.42
C GLN A 90 9.29 3.30 9.65
N ARG A 91 9.93 4.10 8.78
CA ARG A 91 11.33 4.51 8.94
C ARG A 91 11.57 5.26 10.24
N ALA A 92 10.68 6.19 10.59
CA ALA A 92 10.78 6.94 11.84
C ALA A 92 10.63 6.02 13.07
N ALA A 93 9.73 5.04 13.01
CA ALA A 93 9.49 4.10 14.09
C ALA A 93 10.65 3.10 14.29
N LEU A 94 11.27 2.63 13.21
CA LEU A 94 12.34 1.63 13.25
C LEU A 94 13.73 2.22 13.44
N GLY A 95 13.93 3.50 13.09
CA GLY A 95 15.19 4.21 13.34
C GLY A 95 16.40 3.52 12.68
N SER A 96 17.40 3.15 13.48
CA SER A 96 18.60 2.45 13.02
C SER A 96 18.32 1.04 12.50
N ASN A 97 17.18 0.44 12.86
CA ASN A 97 16.80 -0.90 12.43
C ASN A 97 16.01 -0.86 11.11
N TRP A 98 15.95 0.28 10.42
CA TRP A 98 15.27 0.39 9.13
C TRP A 98 16.15 -0.09 7.97
N PRO A 99 15.64 -0.88 7.01
CA PRO A 99 14.29 -1.42 6.89
C PRO A 99 14.09 -2.79 7.55
N LEU A 100 15.13 -3.33 8.21
CA LEU A 100 15.21 -4.41 9.19
C LEU A 100 16.66 -4.90 9.16
N ASP A 101 17.53 -4.18 9.89
CA ASP A 101 18.93 -4.52 10.14
C ASP A 101 19.11 -5.21 11.51
#